data_AF-A0A6L7IEW5-F1
#
_entry.id   AF-A0A6L7IEW5-F1
#
_cell.length_a   1.000
_cell.length_b   1.000
_cell.length_c   1.000
_cell.angle_alpha   90.00
_cell.angle_beta   90.00
_cell.angle_gamma   90.00
#
_symmetry.space_group_name_H-M   'P 1'
#
loop_
_entity.id
_entity.type
_entity.pdbx_description
1 polymer ?
#
loop_
_entity_poly.entity_id
_entity_poly.type
_entity_poly.pdbx_seq_one_letter_code
_entity_poly.pdbx_strand_id
1 'polypeptide(L)'
;MKADVQYNDFVGTAAADISDYLGTKFGDDIESIGKYFNIDTSRFQVLGLSLYGVESKFISLFCLDKIRSKKGNDFITKMSVPIQEEDKNDILEILFKRLHIVLHSKFDDRFEKLDYNEESHFEDFHETNE
;
A
#
# COMPACT_ATOMS: atom_id res chain seq x y z
N MET A 1 18.02 6.42 4.96
CA MET A 1 19.06 5.94 4.02
C MET A 1 18.39 5.82 2.66
N LYS A 2 18.71 6.68 1.69
CA LYS A 2 18.25 6.49 0.31
C LYS A 2 19.15 5.40 -0.27
N ALA A 3 18.61 4.19 -0.45
CA ALA A 3 19.33 3.13 -1.11
C ALA A 3 19.55 3.54 -2.57
N ASP A 4 20.81 3.54 -2.98
CA ASP A 4 21.20 3.67 -4.38
C ASP A 4 20.64 2.49 -5.18
N VAL A 5 20.24 2.82 -6.39
CA VAL A 5 19.21 2.16 -7.19
C VAL A 5 19.80 1.00 -7.97
N GLN A 6 19.18 -0.20 -7.91
CA GLN A 6 19.58 -1.26 -8.83
C GLN A 6 19.04 -0.90 -10.22
N TYR A 7 19.84 -1.10 -11.27
CA TYR A 7 19.44 -0.77 -12.65
C TYR A 7 18.13 -1.48 -13.08
N ASN A 8 17.81 -2.59 -12.41
CA ASN A 8 16.63 -3.42 -12.67
C ASN A 8 15.45 -3.11 -11.73
N ASP A 9 15.52 -2.03 -10.96
CA ASP A 9 14.39 -1.62 -10.12
C ASP A 9 13.17 -1.28 -11.01
N PHE A 10 11.99 -1.67 -10.54
CA PHE A 10 10.74 -1.16 -11.07
C PHE A 10 10.20 -0.02 -10.19
N VAL A 11 9.51 0.93 -10.81
CA VAL A 11 8.81 2.03 -10.15
C VAL A 11 7.44 2.20 -10.81
N GLY A 12 6.50 2.82 -10.13
CA GLY A 12 5.21 3.12 -10.74
C GLY A 12 4.17 3.55 -9.71
N THR A 13 2.92 3.19 -9.97
CA THR A 13 1.76 3.65 -9.20
C THR A 13 1.03 2.49 -8.55
N ALA A 14 0.28 2.82 -7.50
CA ALA A 14 -0.65 1.88 -6.87
C ALA A 14 -1.97 2.59 -6.59
N ALA A 15 -3.07 1.88 -6.81
CA ALA A 15 -4.41 2.26 -6.41
C ALA A 15 -5.00 1.14 -5.56
N ALA A 16 -5.64 1.51 -4.46
CA ALA A 16 -6.19 0.54 -3.52
C ALA A 16 -7.57 0.98 -3.03
N ASP A 17 -8.41 0.00 -2.74
CA ASP A 17 -9.76 0.16 -2.21
C ASP A 17 -9.91 -0.68 -0.95
N ILE A 18 -10.46 -0.08 0.10
CA ILE A 18 -10.52 -0.67 1.44
C ILE A 18 -11.43 -1.90 1.39
N SER A 19 -11.05 -2.94 2.14
CA SER A 19 -11.84 -4.18 2.17
C SER A 19 -13.24 -3.92 2.75
N ASP A 20 -14.23 -4.66 2.25
CA ASP A 20 -15.59 -4.59 2.80
C ASP A 20 -15.64 -5.08 4.26
N TYR A 21 -14.69 -5.94 4.66
CA TYR A 21 -14.50 -6.35 6.06
C TYR A 21 -14.22 -5.15 6.97
N LEU A 22 -13.23 -4.31 6.60
CA LEU A 22 -12.92 -3.10 7.36
C LEU A 22 -14.05 -2.08 7.24
N GLY A 23 -14.60 -1.90 6.03
CA GLY A 23 -15.74 -1.05 5.74
C GLY A 23 -16.91 -1.27 6.70
N THR A 24 -17.29 -2.55 6.89
CA THR A 24 -18.43 -2.95 7.73
C THR A 24 -18.14 -2.80 9.23
N LYS A 25 -16.89 -3.05 9.66
CA LYS A 25 -16.53 -3.13 11.08
C LYS A 25 -16.04 -1.80 11.66
N PHE A 26 -15.37 -0.98 10.85
CA PHE A 26 -14.61 0.18 11.30
C PHE A 26 -14.85 1.45 10.46
N GLY A 27 -15.51 1.33 9.30
CA GLY A 27 -15.75 2.41 8.34
C GLY A 27 -14.96 2.24 7.05
N ASP A 28 -15.35 2.96 6.00
CA ASP A 28 -14.74 2.88 4.65
C ASP A 28 -13.77 4.05 4.41
N ASP A 29 -12.77 4.18 5.30
CA ASP A 29 -11.76 5.24 5.27
C ASP A 29 -10.41 4.76 5.82
N ILE A 30 -9.34 5.55 5.63
CA ILE A 30 -7.99 5.17 6.07
C ILE A 30 -7.88 4.96 7.59
N GLU A 31 -8.77 5.57 8.38
CA GLU A 31 -8.80 5.41 9.84
C GLU A 31 -9.28 4.00 10.24
N SER A 32 -10.04 3.32 9.38
CA SER A 32 -10.42 1.91 9.57
C SER A 32 -9.22 0.98 9.74
N ILE A 33 -8.14 1.24 9.01
CA ILE A 33 -6.87 0.50 9.09
C ILE A 33 -6.21 0.76 10.45
N GLY A 34 -6.20 2.01 10.91
CA GLY A 34 -5.72 2.36 12.25
C GLY A 34 -6.48 1.64 13.36
N LYS A 35 -7.81 1.57 13.24
CA LYS A 35 -8.67 0.85 14.20
C LYS A 35 -8.40 -0.65 14.21
N TYR A 36 -8.22 -1.27 13.04
CA TYR A 36 -7.87 -2.69 12.95
C TYR A 36 -6.57 -3.02 13.67
N PHE A 37 -5.54 -2.18 13.55
CA PHE A 37 -4.28 -2.32 14.29
C PHE A 37 -4.32 -1.77 15.73
N ASN A 38 -5.49 -1.36 16.24
CA ASN A 38 -5.69 -0.80 17.57
C ASN A 38 -4.79 0.42 17.87
N ILE A 39 -4.59 1.28 16.87
CA ILE A 39 -3.86 2.55 17.06
C ILE A 39 -4.62 3.45 18.04
N ASP A 40 -3.88 4.11 18.93
CA ASP A 40 -4.43 5.14 19.82
C ASP A 40 -4.85 6.37 19.00
N THR A 41 -6.10 6.35 18.53
CA THR A 41 -6.69 7.43 17.73
C THR A 41 -6.89 8.73 18.51
N SER A 42 -6.72 8.74 19.84
CA SER A 42 -6.72 9.97 20.62
C SER A 42 -5.45 10.78 20.38
N ARG A 43 -4.32 10.10 20.15
CA ARG A 43 -3.01 10.69 19.88
C ARG A 43 -2.64 10.71 18.41
N PHE A 44 -2.92 9.64 17.68
CA PHE A 44 -2.51 9.46 16.30
C PHE A 44 -3.69 9.62 15.35
N GLN A 45 -3.46 10.31 14.24
CA GLN A 45 -4.37 10.31 13.09
C GLN A 45 -3.66 9.59 11.94
N VAL A 46 -4.32 8.63 11.31
CA VAL A 46 -3.71 7.85 10.22
C VAL A 46 -3.78 8.65 8.92
N LEU A 47 -2.65 8.77 8.24
CA LEU A 47 -2.52 9.51 6.97
C LEU A 47 -2.32 8.57 5.78
N GLY A 48 -1.83 7.35 6.02
CA GLY A 48 -1.53 6.37 4.99
C GLY A 48 -0.74 5.20 5.54
N LEU A 49 -0.24 4.36 4.65
CA LEU A 49 0.52 3.17 5.01
C LEU A 49 1.62 2.84 4.00
N SER A 50 2.55 1.99 4.44
CA SER A 50 3.65 1.43 3.68
C SER A 50 3.59 -0.08 3.82
N LEU A 51 3.42 -0.78 2.71
CA LEU A 51 3.58 -2.23 2.60
C LEU A 51 5.00 -2.52 2.12
N TYR A 52 5.65 -3.53 2.69
CA TYR A 52 6.98 -3.94 2.27
C TYR A 52 7.13 -5.46 2.36
N GLY A 53 7.68 -6.06 1.30
CA GLY A 53 8.02 -7.48 1.23
C GLY A 53 6.87 -8.38 0.74
N VAL A 54 7.27 -9.49 0.11
CA VAL A 54 6.36 -10.53 -0.42
C VAL A 54 6.37 -11.75 0.51
N GLU A 55 7.56 -12.28 0.82
CA GLU A 55 7.73 -13.39 1.77
C GLU A 55 7.63 -12.91 3.22
N SER A 56 8.35 -11.82 3.55
CA SER A 56 8.29 -11.18 4.87
C SER A 56 7.53 -9.87 4.75
N LYS A 57 6.22 -9.92 5.04
CA LYS A 57 5.34 -8.76 4.94
C LYS A 57 5.52 -7.85 6.16
N PHE A 58 5.78 -6.58 5.90
CA PHE A 58 5.86 -5.52 6.91
C PHE A 58 4.88 -4.43 6.55
N ILE A 59 4.14 -3.97 7.57
CA ILE A 59 3.21 -2.86 7.44
C ILE A 59 3.65 -1.77 8.39
N SER A 60 3.69 -0.55 7.88
CA SER A 60 3.82 0.64 8.72
C SER A 60 2.75 1.64 8.37
N LEU A 61 2.21 2.32 9.37
CA LEU A 61 1.28 3.42 9.20
C LEU A 61 2.03 4.74 9.28
N PHE A 62 1.67 5.68 8.40
CA PHE A 62 2.06 7.07 8.53
C PHE A 62 1.02 7.76 9.40
N CYS A 63 1.42 8.28 10.54
CA CYS A 63 0.51 8.88 11.50
C CYS A 63 0.95 10.31 11.85
N LEU A 64 0.00 11.23 11.91
CA LEU A 64 0.19 12.53 12.57
C LEU A 64 0.13 12.31 14.09
N ASP A 65 1.20 12.65 14.80
CA ASP A 65 1.21 12.65 16.28
C ASP A 65 0.67 14.01 16.78
N LYS A 66 -0.60 14.02 17.19
CA LYS A 66 -1.31 15.23 17.63
C LYS A 66 -0.70 15.89 18.87
N ILE A 67 0.02 15.12 19.69
CA ILE A 67 0.66 15.64 20.92
C ILE A 67 1.97 16.34 20.59
N ARG A 68 2.74 15.78 19.64
CA ARG A 68 4.05 16.33 19.25
C ARG A 68 3.94 17.42 18.20
N SER A 69 2.86 17.41 17.42
CA SER A 69 2.58 18.43 16.41
C SER A 69 2.37 19.79 17.06
N LYS A 70 2.88 20.83 16.41
CA LYS A 70 2.72 22.23 16.82
C LYS A 70 2.06 23.00 15.69
N LYS A 71 1.50 24.17 16.00
CA LYS A 71 0.89 25.04 14.98
C LYS A 71 1.90 25.30 13.83
N GLY A 72 1.58 24.82 12.63
CA GLY A 72 2.41 24.96 11.43
C GLY A 72 3.60 23.99 11.33
N ASN A 73 3.69 22.99 12.21
CA ASN A 73 4.71 21.95 12.15
C ASN A 73 4.13 20.59 12.57
N ASP A 74 3.67 19.84 11.58
CA ASP A 74 3.08 18.53 11.75
C ASP A 74 4.17 17.49 12.04
N PHE A 75 4.02 16.77 13.14
CA PHE A 75 4.91 15.68 13.49
C PHE A 75 4.37 14.36 12.90
N ILE A 76 4.93 13.94 11.76
CA ILE A 76 4.54 12.69 11.10
C ILE A 76 5.51 11.57 11.53
N THR A 77 4.96 10.47 12.03
CA THR A 77 5.71 9.26 12.39
C THR A 77 5.37 8.11 11.45
N LYS A 78 6.37 7.29 11.11
CA LYS A 78 6.17 5.98 10.47
C LYS A 78 6.18 4.92 11.57
N MET A 79 5.02 4.36 11.88
CA MET A 79 4.84 3.38 12.96
C MET A 79 4.72 1.98 12.36
N SER A 80 5.66 1.08 12.67
CA SER A 80 5.50 -0.34 12.33
C SER A 80 4.37 -0.93 13.17
N VAL A 81 3.48 -1.68 12.54
CA VAL A 81 2.40 -2.41 13.22
C VAL A 81 2.66 -3.90 13.17
N PRO A 82 2.35 -4.65 14.25
CA PRO A 82 2.47 -6.10 14.22
C PRO A 82 1.36 -6.69 13.34
N ILE A 83 1.72 -7.67 12.52
CA ILE A 83 0.77 -8.53 11.81
C ILE A 83 0.62 -9.79 12.65
N GLN A 84 -0.60 -10.10 13.08
CA GLN A 84 -0.87 -11.32 13.85
C GLN A 84 -0.59 -12.55 12.99
N GLU A 85 -0.14 -13.64 13.60
CA GLU A 85 0.20 -14.87 12.86
C GLU A 85 -0.99 -15.40 12.06
N GLU A 86 -2.20 -15.33 12.61
CA GLU A 86 -3.43 -15.74 11.91
C GLU A 86 -3.71 -14.92 10.64
N ASP A 87 -3.26 -13.66 10.60
CA ASP A 87 -3.58 -12.71 9.53
C ASP A 87 -2.46 -12.61 8.48
N LYS A 88 -1.28 -13.19 8.72
CA LYS A 88 -0.08 -12.98 7.88
C LYS A 88 -0.27 -13.32 6.41
N ASN A 89 -1.00 -14.39 6.11
CA ASN A 89 -1.22 -14.81 4.73
C ASN A 89 -2.20 -13.89 4.02
N ASP A 90 -3.25 -13.48 4.73
CA ASP A 90 -4.42 -12.82 4.15
C ASP A 90 -4.44 -11.31 4.42
N ILE A 91 -3.38 -10.76 5.03
CA ILE A 91 -3.34 -9.36 5.46
C ILE A 91 -3.66 -8.36 4.34
N LEU A 92 -3.29 -8.66 3.09
CA LEU A 92 -3.64 -7.78 1.97
C LEU A 92 -5.13 -7.83 1.63
N GLU A 93 -5.77 -8.99 1.73
CA GLU A 93 -7.21 -9.17 1.53
C GLU A 93 -8.01 -8.55 2.69
N ILE A 94 -7.48 -8.66 3.91
CA ILE A 94 -8.06 -8.00 5.09
C ILE A 94 -8.03 -6.49 4.92
N LEU A 95 -6.96 -5.91 4.35
CA LEU A 95 -6.84 -4.47 4.19
C LEU A 95 -7.55 -3.94 2.95
N PHE A 96 -7.52 -4.67 1.83
CA PHE A 96 -7.98 -4.17 0.54
C PHE A 96 -8.84 -5.20 -0.19
N LYS A 97 -10.01 -4.77 -0.70
CA LYS A 97 -10.78 -5.57 -1.67
C LYS A 97 -10.21 -5.47 -3.08
N ARG A 98 -9.50 -4.38 -3.37
CA ARG A 98 -8.79 -4.17 -4.64
C ARG A 98 -7.44 -3.52 -4.37
N LEU A 99 -6.38 -4.13 -4.89
CA LEU A 99 -5.03 -3.56 -4.89
C LEU A 99 -4.48 -3.69 -6.31
N HIS A 100 -4.38 -2.57 -7.01
CA HIS A 100 -3.84 -2.49 -8.35
C HIS A 100 -2.47 -1.81 -8.30
N ILE A 101 -1.44 -2.53 -8.74
CA ILE A 101 -0.06 -2.02 -8.76
C ILE A 101 0.41 -2.08 -10.21
N VAL A 102 0.84 -0.94 -10.73
CA VAL A 102 1.43 -0.81 -12.07
C VAL A 102 2.90 -0.45 -11.91
N LEU A 103 3.77 -1.28 -12.49
CA LEU A 103 5.21 -1.13 -12.41
C LEU A 103 5.80 -1.03 -13.81
N HIS A 104 6.77 -0.13 -13.97
CA HIS A 104 7.56 0.04 -15.18
C HIS A 104 9.05 0.11 -14.82
N SER A 105 9.91 -0.03 -15.83
CA SER A 105 11.35 0.15 -15.61
C SER A 105 11.63 1.55 -15.08
N LYS A 106 12.46 1.64 -14.05
CA LYS A 106 12.78 2.90 -13.36
C LYS A 106 13.50 3.93 -14.22
N PHE A 107 14.28 3.48 -15.21
CA PHE A 107 15.07 4.34 -16.08
C PHE A 107 14.43 4.50 -17.47
N ASP A 108 13.17 4.09 -17.63
CA ASP A 108 12.41 4.29 -18.85
C ASP A 108 11.24 5.24 -18.62
N ASP A 109 11.58 6.53 -18.64
CA ASP A 109 10.72 7.66 -18.31
C ASP A 109 9.54 7.81 -19.29
N ARG A 110 9.62 7.17 -20.46
CA ARG A 110 8.61 7.22 -21.53
C ARG A 110 7.26 6.65 -21.06
N PHE A 111 7.28 5.83 -20.02
CA PHE A 111 6.14 5.03 -19.58
C PHE A 111 5.63 5.38 -18.17
N GLU A 112 6.12 6.46 -17.55
CA GLU A 112 5.69 6.89 -16.21
C GLU A 112 4.19 7.19 -16.10
N LYS A 113 3.56 7.58 -17.21
CA LYS A 113 2.14 7.90 -17.32
C LYS A 113 1.53 7.14 -18.49
N LEU A 114 1.70 5.81 -18.47
CA LEU A 114 1.13 4.92 -19.46
C LEU A 114 -0.41 5.09 -19.52
N ASP A 115 -0.88 5.41 -20.72
CA ASP A 115 -2.25 5.20 -21.15
C ASP A 115 -2.15 4.16 -22.27
N TYR A 116 -2.82 3.02 -22.11
CA TYR A 116 -2.67 1.87 -23.00
C TYR A 116 -3.66 1.99 -24.16
N ASN A 117 -3.22 1.68 -25.38
CA ASN A 117 -4.09 1.75 -26.57
C ASN A 117 -5.12 0.61 -26.61
N GLU A 118 -4.78 -0.55 -26.04
CA GLU A 118 -5.63 -1.72 -25.93
C GLU A 118 -5.22 -2.58 -24.73
N GLU A 119 -6.17 -3.36 -24.23
CA GLU A 119 -5.94 -4.48 -23.33
C GLU A 119 -6.16 -5.75 -24.15
N SER A 120 -5.18 -6.64 -24.14
CA SER A 120 -5.22 -7.88 -24.93
C SER A 120 -4.86 -9.07 -24.05
N HIS A 121 -5.35 -10.25 -24.43
CA HIS A 121 -5.03 -11.48 -23.72
C HIS A 121 -3.71 -12.05 -24.23
N PHE A 122 -3.04 -12.84 -23.37
CA PHE A 122 -1.77 -13.45 -23.72
C PHE A 122 -1.93 -14.38 -24.93
N GLU A 123 -3.03 -15.12 -24.97
CA GLU A 123 -3.37 -16.12 -25.97
C GLU A 123 -3.65 -15.52 -27.35
N ASP A 124 -4.00 -14.23 -27.43
CA ASP A 124 -4.26 -13.55 -28.72
C ASP A 124 -3.00 -13.50 -29.60
N PHE A 125 -1.81 -13.59 -29.00
CA PHE A 125 -0.52 -13.44 -29.67
C PHE A 125 0.45 -14.60 -29.46
N HIS A 126 0.11 -15.58 -28.64
CA HIS A 126 1.00 -16.68 -28.28
C HIS A 126 0.33 -18.03 -28.50
N GLU A 127 0.98 -18.89 -29.29
CA GLU A 127 0.56 -20.27 -29.46
C GLU A 127 0.70 -21.01 -28.11
N THR A 128 -0.43 -21.38 -27.50
CA THR A 128 -0.44 -22.29 -26.36
C THR A 128 -0.39 -23.71 -26.90
N ASN A 129 0.74 -24.41 -26.70
CA ASN A 129 0.80 -25.84 -26.95
C ASN A 129 -0.12 -26.55 -25.94
N GLU A 130 -1.25 -27.07 -26.40
CA GLU A 130 -2.12 -28.00 -25.65
C GLU A 130 -1.46 -29.37 -25.48
#